data_AF-A0A2S7U3Z0-F1
#
_entry.id   AF-A0A2S7U3Z0-F1
#
_cell.length_a   1.000
_cell.length_b   1.000
_cell.length_c   1.000
_cell.angle_alpha   90.00
_cell.angle_beta   90.00
_cell.angle_gamma   90.00
#
_symmetry.space_group_name_H-M   'P 1'
#
loop_
_entity.id
_entity.type
_entity.pdbx_description
1 polymer ?
#
loop_
_entity_poly.entity_id
_entity_poly.type
_entity_poly.pdbx_seq_one_letter_code
_entity_poly.pdbx_strand_id
1 'polypeptide(L)'
;MLSGGEEEVVADRQVVASAIVQKEPNAEEVARAFIAEINVEKRLTMVRNREVVKTHLSSYTEEALKEPGVEIREMMRRTFGDKERTSYAVSFTSGSLRLLNVLETDEGPKVDWDSYARYCSVSWDTLTNGESVDPALVRVFVRPGSHYAGEYLDQKKWLCFQLETPDCGETLYAYGKVGEENAEKMKEIVLRAKNYRQHMTLELEAKGKLDGACLFEVKRLVTVGWVE
;
A
#
# COMPACT_ATOMS: atom_id res chain seq x y z
N MET A 1 47.42 48.17 -58.44
CA MET A 1 48.06 46.98 -57.84
C MET A 1 47.89 47.06 -56.34
N LEU A 2 47.55 45.92 -55.72
CA LEU A 2 47.41 45.64 -54.28
C LEU A 2 46.09 46.14 -53.65
N SER A 3 45.04 45.31 -53.59
CA SER A 3 44.74 44.28 -52.56
C SER A 3 44.35 44.94 -51.23
N GLY A 4 43.12 44.87 -50.75
CA GLY A 4 42.34 43.66 -50.48
C GLY A 4 42.32 43.47 -48.96
N GLY A 5 41.13 43.58 -48.35
CA GLY A 5 40.98 43.49 -46.89
C GLY A 5 39.58 43.92 -46.44
N GLU A 6 38.57 43.11 -46.77
CA GLU A 6 37.28 43.12 -46.08
C GLU A 6 37.49 42.53 -44.68
N GLU A 7 37.39 43.35 -43.63
CA GLU A 7 37.28 42.87 -42.26
C GLU A 7 35.84 42.39 -42.03
N GLU A 8 35.64 41.10 -42.29
CA GLU A 8 34.46 40.35 -41.87
C GLU A 8 34.50 40.20 -40.34
N VAL A 9 33.78 41.07 -39.62
CA VAL A 9 33.57 40.93 -38.17
C VAL A 9 32.66 39.72 -37.96
N VAL A 10 33.28 38.57 -37.70
CA VAL A 10 32.60 37.34 -37.30
C VAL A 10 31.91 37.60 -35.97
N ALA A 11 30.59 37.78 -36.03
CA ALA A 11 29.73 37.86 -34.86
C ALA A 11 29.84 36.54 -34.07
N ASP A 12 30.36 36.66 -32.86
CA ASP A 12 30.50 35.61 -31.87
C ASP A 12 29.11 35.02 -31.55
N ARG A 13 28.77 33.90 -32.19
CA ARG A 13 27.57 33.13 -31.89
C ARG A 13 27.80 32.39 -30.58
N GLN A 14 27.54 33.08 -29.48
CA GLN A 14 27.40 32.46 -28.18
C GLN A 14 26.16 31.55 -28.20
N VAL A 15 26.38 30.27 -28.48
CA VAL A 15 25.36 29.22 -28.36
C VAL A 15 25.06 29.08 -26.88
N VAL A 16 23.99 29.73 -26.42
CA VAL A 16 23.45 29.53 -25.07
C VAL A 16 22.76 28.16 -25.08
N ALA A 17 23.48 27.12 -24.71
CA ALA A 17 22.86 25.84 -24.40
C ALA A 17 21.98 26.05 -23.16
N SER A 18 20.65 26.15 -23.35
CA SER A 18 19.74 26.10 -22.23
C SER A 18 19.85 24.71 -21.61
N ALA A 19 20.44 24.61 -20.42
CA ALA A 19 20.32 23.41 -19.63
C ALA A 19 18.84 23.19 -19.34
N ILE A 20 18.24 22.21 -20.01
CA ILE A 20 16.93 21.70 -19.64
C ILE A 20 17.14 21.06 -18.27
N VAL A 21 16.84 21.80 -17.20
CA VAL A 21 16.73 21.21 -15.87
C VAL A 21 15.58 20.22 -15.97
N GLN A 22 15.88 18.92 -16.01
CA GLN A 22 14.86 17.89 -15.88
C GLN A 22 14.28 18.07 -14.48
N LYS A 23 13.07 18.65 -14.41
CA LYS A 23 12.32 18.75 -13.16
C LYS A 23 12.04 17.32 -12.69
N GLU A 24 12.45 17.00 -11.48
CA GLU A 24 12.09 15.73 -10.86
C GLU A 24 10.56 15.60 -10.80
N PRO A 25 10.01 14.41 -11.12
CA PRO A 25 8.58 14.22 -11.11
C PRO A 25 8.05 14.34 -9.68
N ASN A 26 6.92 15.00 -9.51
CA ASN A 26 6.23 15.05 -8.22
C ASN A 26 5.43 13.76 -7.97
N ALA A 27 4.90 13.60 -6.74
CA ALA A 27 4.17 12.40 -6.33
C ALA A 27 2.97 12.05 -7.23
N GLU A 28 2.24 13.04 -7.75
CA GLU A 28 1.10 12.81 -8.63
C GLU A 28 1.56 12.32 -10.02
N GLU A 29 2.64 12.89 -10.56
CA GLU A 29 3.23 12.46 -11.83
C GLU A 29 3.70 11.00 -11.75
N VAL A 30 4.36 10.62 -10.65
CA VAL A 30 4.76 9.23 -10.40
C VAL A 30 3.55 8.31 -10.24
N ALA A 31 2.52 8.74 -9.50
CA ALA A 31 1.29 7.97 -9.34
C ALA A 31 0.60 7.68 -10.68
N ARG A 32 0.42 8.72 -11.52
CA ARG A 32 -0.20 8.60 -12.85
C ARG A 32 0.61 7.70 -13.77
N ALA A 33 1.93 7.85 -13.78
CA ALA A 33 2.81 7.00 -14.57
C ALA A 33 2.71 5.53 -14.14
N PHE A 34 2.67 5.26 -12.84
CA PHE A 34 2.58 3.91 -12.30
C PHE A 34 1.27 3.20 -12.63
N ILE A 35 0.12 3.89 -12.54
CA ILE A 35 -1.18 3.28 -12.81
C ILE A 35 -1.47 3.10 -14.31
N ALA A 36 -0.80 3.86 -15.18
CA ALA A 36 -0.97 3.77 -16.63
C ALA A 36 -0.04 2.72 -17.27
N GLU A 37 1.05 2.36 -16.61
CA GLU A 37 2.02 1.37 -17.08
C GLU A 37 1.63 -0.04 -16.61
N ILE A 38 1.70 -1.01 -17.50
CA ILE A 38 1.39 -2.43 -17.20
C ILE A 38 2.63 -3.32 -17.29
N ASN A 39 3.74 -2.81 -17.83
CA ASN A 39 5.01 -3.50 -17.82
C ASN A 39 5.60 -3.47 -16.40
N VAL A 40 5.73 -4.67 -15.81
CA VAL A 40 6.22 -4.85 -14.43
C VAL A 40 7.61 -4.25 -14.23
N GLU A 41 8.56 -4.50 -15.15
CA GLU A 41 9.93 -3.98 -15.02
C GLU A 41 9.98 -2.46 -15.01
N LYS A 42 9.16 -1.80 -15.84
CA LYS A 42 9.04 -0.34 -15.82
C LYS A 42 8.41 0.16 -14.53
N ARG A 43 7.34 -0.47 -14.03
CA ARG A 43 6.73 -0.11 -12.75
C ARG A 43 7.70 -0.26 -11.58
N LEU A 44 8.55 -1.29 -11.58
CA LEU A 44 9.57 -1.49 -10.55
C LEU A 44 10.56 -0.32 -10.43
N THR A 45 10.77 0.47 -11.50
CA THR A 45 11.62 1.69 -11.44
C THR A 45 10.99 2.83 -10.62
N MET A 46 9.66 2.81 -10.47
CA MET A 46 8.86 3.79 -9.75
C MET A 46 8.59 3.39 -8.31
N VAL A 47 9.05 2.22 -7.87
CA VAL A 47 8.63 1.56 -6.64
C VAL A 47 9.74 1.58 -5.59
N ARG A 48 9.36 1.83 -4.34
CA ARG A 48 10.28 1.74 -3.19
C ARG A 48 10.55 0.28 -2.86
N ASN A 49 11.68 -0.04 -2.24
CA ASN A 49 12.02 -1.41 -1.84
C ASN A 49 11.93 -2.41 -3.00
N ARG A 50 12.28 -2.00 -4.23
CA ARG A 50 12.05 -2.76 -5.47
C ARG A 50 12.54 -4.22 -5.40
N GLU A 51 13.67 -4.47 -4.73
CA GLU A 51 14.25 -5.81 -4.63
C GLU A 51 13.41 -6.72 -3.72
N VAL A 52 12.77 -6.16 -2.69
CA VAL A 52 11.82 -6.89 -1.84
C VAL A 52 10.55 -7.20 -2.62
N VAL A 53 9.99 -6.21 -3.33
CA VAL A 53 8.77 -6.40 -4.16
C VAL A 53 8.95 -7.53 -5.18
N LYS A 54 10.11 -7.57 -5.86
CA LYS A 54 10.43 -8.63 -6.83
C LYS A 54 10.30 -10.04 -6.27
N THR A 55 10.56 -10.25 -4.97
CA THR A 55 10.51 -11.58 -4.35
C THR A 55 9.11 -12.17 -4.29
N HIS A 56 8.06 -11.35 -4.38
CA HIS A 56 6.69 -11.78 -4.13
C HIS A 56 5.67 -11.22 -5.14
N LEU A 57 6.11 -10.68 -6.28
CA LEU A 57 5.22 -10.22 -7.37
C LEU A 57 4.22 -11.30 -7.82
N SER A 58 4.61 -12.58 -7.78
CA SER A 58 3.73 -13.71 -8.14
C SER A 58 2.52 -13.86 -7.21
N SER A 59 2.54 -13.24 -6.03
CA SER A 59 1.41 -13.23 -5.10
C SER A 59 0.40 -12.10 -5.36
N TYR A 60 0.72 -11.16 -6.26
CA TYR A 60 -0.14 -10.02 -6.53
C TYR A 60 -1.33 -10.43 -7.39
N THR A 61 -2.46 -9.78 -7.16
CA THR A 61 -3.65 -9.98 -7.98
C THR A 61 -3.41 -9.50 -9.41
N GLU A 62 -4.15 -10.07 -10.36
CA GLU A 62 -4.12 -9.65 -11.76
C GLU A 62 -4.43 -8.16 -11.92
N GLU A 63 -5.43 -7.63 -11.20
CA GLU A 63 -5.76 -6.19 -11.18
C GLU A 63 -4.55 -5.35 -10.72
N ALA A 64 -3.83 -5.77 -9.68
CA ALA A 64 -2.66 -5.04 -9.18
C ALA A 64 -1.47 -5.06 -10.15
N LEU A 65 -1.36 -6.09 -11.00
CA LEU A 65 -0.25 -6.27 -11.94
C LEU A 65 -0.53 -5.69 -13.33
N LYS A 66 -1.73 -5.90 -13.87
CA LYS A 66 -2.01 -5.77 -15.30
C LYS A 66 -3.17 -4.85 -15.64
N GLU A 67 -4.03 -4.48 -14.68
CA GLU A 67 -5.13 -3.56 -14.96
C GLU A 67 -4.67 -2.11 -14.80
N PRO A 68 -4.78 -1.27 -15.85
CA PRO A 68 -4.45 0.13 -15.73
C PRO A 68 -5.54 0.88 -14.95
N GLY A 69 -5.12 1.75 -14.04
CA GLY A 69 -6.03 2.67 -13.38
C GLY A 69 -6.53 3.75 -14.35
N VAL A 70 -7.75 4.23 -14.14
CA VAL A 70 -8.40 5.24 -15.02
C VAL A 70 -8.28 6.64 -14.44
N GLU A 71 -8.40 6.75 -13.11
CA GLU A 71 -8.37 8.02 -12.40
C GLU A 71 -7.61 7.86 -11.07
N ILE A 72 -6.93 8.93 -10.65
CA ILE A 72 -6.47 9.08 -9.27
C ILE A 72 -7.14 10.28 -8.62
N ARG A 73 -7.50 10.14 -7.34
CA ARG A 73 -7.96 11.22 -6.48
C ARG A 73 -7.09 11.29 -5.23
N GLU A 74 -6.49 12.44 -4.96
CA GLU A 74 -5.75 12.65 -3.72
C GLU A 74 -6.71 12.53 -2.52
N MET A 75 -6.36 11.64 -1.60
CA MET A 75 -7.14 11.36 -0.39
C MET A 75 -6.55 12.06 0.82
N MET A 76 -5.22 12.07 0.90
CA MET A 76 -4.49 12.57 2.05
C MET A 76 -3.05 12.86 1.67
N ARG A 77 -2.51 13.94 2.22
CA ARG A 77 -1.08 14.26 2.22
C ARG A 77 -0.63 14.43 3.66
N ARG A 78 0.49 13.80 4.01
CA ARG A 78 1.10 13.91 5.35
C ARG A 78 2.59 14.11 5.24
N THR A 79 3.11 15.01 6.06
CA THR A 79 4.54 15.25 6.21
C THR A 79 5.04 14.57 7.48
N PHE A 80 6.16 13.86 7.36
CA PHE A 80 6.85 13.15 8.43
C PHE A 80 8.31 13.64 8.45
N GLY A 81 8.58 14.68 9.24
CA GLY A 81 9.88 15.35 9.19
C GLY A 81 10.07 16.09 7.86
N ASP A 82 11.09 15.71 7.10
CA ASP A 82 11.40 16.21 5.76
C ASP A 82 10.76 15.38 4.64
N LYS A 83 10.16 14.23 4.97
CA LYS A 83 9.53 13.32 3.99
C LYS A 83 8.03 13.57 3.87
N GLU A 84 7.52 13.48 2.64
CA GLU A 84 6.09 13.54 2.37
C GLU A 84 5.53 12.17 1.96
N ARG A 85 4.29 11.91 2.35
CA ARG A 85 3.50 10.79 1.83
C ARG A 85 2.18 11.33 1.30
N THR A 86 1.87 10.97 0.06
CA THR A 86 0.58 11.26 -0.58
C THR A 86 -0.14 9.95 -0.88
N SER A 87 -1.38 9.86 -0.42
CA SER A 87 -2.27 8.73 -0.62
C SER A 87 -3.32 9.10 -1.66
N TYR A 88 -3.48 8.24 -2.66
CA TYR A 88 -4.46 8.38 -3.74
C TYR A 88 -5.46 7.22 -3.71
N ALA A 89 -6.72 7.49 -4.02
CA ALA A 89 -7.66 6.47 -4.45
C ALA A 89 -7.53 6.31 -5.96
N VAL A 90 -7.24 5.09 -6.42
CA VAL A 90 -7.18 4.71 -7.84
C VAL A 90 -8.48 4.02 -8.21
N SER A 91 -9.14 4.54 -9.25
CA SER A 91 -10.39 3.97 -9.79
C SER A 91 -10.12 3.15 -11.05
N PHE A 92 -10.79 2.02 -11.16
CA PHE A 92 -10.72 1.14 -12.33
C PHE A 92 -12.02 1.19 -13.15
N THR A 93 -11.98 0.66 -14.37
CA THR A 93 -13.17 0.61 -15.25
C THR A 93 -14.30 -0.25 -14.66
N SER A 94 -13.95 -1.26 -13.86
CA SER A 94 -14.87 -2.09 -13.10
C SER A 94 -15.61 -1.33 -11.97
N GLY A 95 -15.15 -0.13 -11.62
CA GLY A 95 -15.60 0.63 -10.46
C GLY A 95 -14.91 0.21 -9.15
N SER A 96 -13.98 -0.75 -9.17
CA SER A 96 -13.16 -1.09 -8.01
C SER A 96 -12.23 0.06 -7.64
N LEU A 97 -11.75 0.04 -6.39
CA LEU A 97 -10.83 1.04 -5.85
C LEU A 97 -9.59 0.38 -5.23
N ARG A 98 -8.41 0.98 -5.45
CA ARG A 98 -7.18 0.67 -4.73
C ARG A 98 -6.60 1.91 -4.06
N LEU A 99 -5.98 1.72 -2.90
CA LEU A 99 -5.19 2.76 -2.24
C LEU A 99 -3.78 2.71 -2.83
N LEU A 100 -3.32 3.83 -3.38
CA LEU A 100 -1.94 3.99 -3.84
C LEU A 100 -1.24 4.98 -2.91
N ASN A 101 -0.11 4.57 -2.34
CA ASN A 101 0.72 5.46 -1.54
C ASN A 101 2.00 5.80 -2.31
N VAL A 102 2.32 7.08 -2.38
CA VAL A 102 3.59 7.59 -2.90
C VAL A 102 4.34 8.26 -1.75
N LEU A 103 5.59 7.88 -1.55
CA LEU A 103 6.47 8.35 -0.49
C LEU A 103 7.66 9.08 -1.07
N GLU A 104 8.05 10.17 -0.44
CA GLU A 104 9.34 10.81 -0.71
C GLU A 104 10.50 9.89 -0.27
N THR A 105 11.46 9.68 -1.15
CA THR A 105 12.68 8.91 -0.87
C THR A 105 13.89 9.68 -1.37
N ASP A 106 15.09 9.22 -1.06
CA ASP A 106 16.33 9.87 -1.50
C ASP A 106 16.52 9.78 -3.04
N GLU A 107 15.75 8.91 -3.72
CA GLU A 107 15.67 8.79 -5.19
C GLU A 107 14.44 9.54 -5.77
N GLY A 108 13.84 10.45 -5.00
CA GLY A 108 12.58 11.12 -5.30
C GLY A 108 11.33 10.30 -4.92
N PRO A 109 10.13 10.72 -5.35
CA PRO A 109 8.88 10.05 -4.99
C PRO A 109 8.79 8.63 -5.55
N LYS A 110 8.43 7.67 -4.68
CA LYS A 110 8.29 6.25 -5.04
C LYS A 110 6.97 5.66 -4.54
N VAL A 111 6.40 4.75 -5.32
CA VAL A 111 5.19 4.01 -5.00
C VAL A 111 5.47 2.88 -4.00
N ASP A 112 4.57 2.71 -3.03
CA ASP A 112 4.45 1.50 -2.23
C ASP A 112 3.54 0.49 -2.96
N TRP A 113 4.15 -0.43 -3.72
CA TRP A 113 3.40 -1.41 -4.49
C TRP A 113 2.72 -2.44 -3.57
N ASP A 114 3.37 -2.88 -2.50
CA ASP A 114 2.78 -3.84 -1.55
C ASP A 114 1.47 -3.31 -0.95
N SER A 115 1.43 -2.03 -0.60
CA SER A 115 0.20 -1.36 -0.17
C SER A 115 -0.85 -1.30 -1.29
N TYR A 116 -0.45 -1.01 -2.53
CA TYR A 116 -1.37 -0.99 -3.68
C TYR A 116 -1.94 -2.36 -4.02
N ALA A 117 -1.09 -3.39 -3.96
CA ALA A 117 -1.43 -4.77 -4.23
C ALA A 117 -2.20 -5.42 -3.06
N ARG A 118 -2.19 -4.80 -1.87
CA ARG A 118 -2.64 -5.40 -0.59
C ARG A 118 -1.92 -6.74 -0.33
N TYR A 119 -0.60 -6.73 -0.54
CA TYR A 119 0.24 -7.91 -0.39
C TYR A 119 0.01 -8.62 0.95
N CYS A 120 -0.13 -9.94 0.87
CA CYS A 120 -0.18 -10.85 2.00
C CYS A 120 0.88 -11.94 1.82
N SER A 121 1.60 -12.32 2.87
CA SER A 121 2.64 -13.35 2.78
C SER A 121 2.09 -14.75 2.51
N VAL A 122 0.80 -14.95 2.76
CA VAL A 122 0.02 -16.15 2.48
C VAL A 122 -1.28 -15.72 1.81
N SER A 123 -1.77 -16.48 0.83
CA SER A 123 -3.02 -16.15 0.12
C SER A 123 -4.24 -16.25 1.04
N TRP A 124 -5.30 -15.50 0.72
CA TRP A 124 -6.56 -15.60 1.45
C TRP A 124 -7.21 -16.99 1.33
N ASP A 125 -7.06 -17.65 0.18
CA ASP A 125 -7.57 -19.01 -0.01
C ASP A 125 -6.91 -19.99 0.98
N THR A 126 -5.60 -19.87 1.21
CA THR A 126 -4.89 -20.68 2.20
C THR A 126 -5.27 -20.28 3.63
N LEU A 127 -5.30 -18.98 3.94
CA LEU A 127 -5.67 -18.49 5.28
C LEU A 127 -7.10 -18.84 5.71
N THR A 128 -7.98 -19.10 4.73
CA THR A 128 -9.39 -19.39 4.95
C THR A 128 -9.76 -20.82 4.54
N ASN A 129 -8.80 -21.72 4.34
CA ASN A 129 -9.10 -23.11 4.00
C ASN A 129 -9.59 -23.94 5.21
N GLY A 130 -9.50 -23.39 6.43
CA GLY A 130 -9.92 -24.05 7.68
C GLY A 130 -8.79 -24.74 8.44
N GLU A 131 -7.56 -24.69 7.95
CA GLU A 131 -6.36 -25.22 8.62
C GLU A 131 -5.65 -24.13 9.41
N SER A 132 -4.89 -24.54 10.44
CA SER A 132 -4.00 -23.61 11.13
C SER A 132 -2.73 -23.44 10.30
N VAL A 133 -2.33 -22.20 10.08
CA VAL A 133 -1.11 -21.85 9.36
C VAL A 133 -0.24 -20.98 10.24
N ASP A 134 1.08 -21.00 9.97
CA ASP A 134 2.02 -20.10 10.62
C ASP A 134 1.56 -18.64 10.47
N PRO A 135 1.93 -17.74 11.41
CA PRO A 135 1.54 -16.35 11.35
C PRO A 135 1.86 -15.71 10.00
N ALA A 136 0.83 -15.19 9.33
CA ALA A 136 0.92 -14.56 8.02
C ALA A 136 0.80 -13.05 8.14
N LEU A 137 1.61 -12.33 7.37
CA LEU A 137 1.50 -10.90 7.18
C LEU A 137 0.32 -10.61 6.25
N VAL A 138 -0.64 -9.80 6.69
CA VAL A 138 -1.80 -9.40 5.90
C VAL A 138 -2.04 -7.90 5.95
N ARG A 139 -2.60 -7.35 4.88
CA ARG A 139 -3.07 -5.95 4.80
C ARG A 139 -4.59 -5.92 4.74
N VAL A 140 -5.22 -5.51 5.83
CA VAL A 140 -6.68 -5.54 6.01
C VAL A 140 -7.22 -4.22 6.54
N PHE A 141 -8.51 -4.01 6.36
CA PHE A 141 -9.24 -3.02 7.14
C PHE A 141 -9.75 -3.67 8.42
N VAL A 142 -9.69 -2.95 9.52
CA VAL A 142 -10.04 -3.44 10.86
C VAL A 142 -11.15 -2.58 11.44
N ARG A 143 -12.15 -3.24 12.03
CA ARG A 143 -13.27 -2.65 12.76
C ARG A 143 -13.46 -3.34 14.11
N PRO A 144 -14.19 -2.73 15.07
CA PRO A 144 -14.60 -3.45 16.27
C PRO A 144 -15.48 -4.64 15.85
N GLY A 145 -15.17 -5.83 16.37
CA GLY A 145 -15.96 -7.03 16.14
C GLY A 145 -16.87 -7.34 17.33
N SER A 146 -17.92 -8.11 17.08
CA SER A 146 -18.89 -8.55 18.09
C SER A 146 -19.14 -10.06 18.06
N HIS A 147 -18.46 -10.79 17.18
CA HIS A 147 -18.58 -12.24 17.08
C HIS A 147 -17.56 -12.88 18.02
N TYR A 148 -18.05 -13.61 19.02
CA TYR A 148 -17.21 -14.36 19.96
C TYR A 148 -17.64 -15.82 19.88
N ALA A 149 -16.70 -16.70 19.54
CA ALA A 149 -16.97 -18.11 19.30
C ALA A 149 -15.82 -18.99 19.82
N GLY A 150 -16.12 -20.26 20.12
CA GLY A 150 -15.12 -21.24 20.56
C GLY A 150 -14.39 -20.84 21.84
N GLU A 151 -13.06 -20.81 21.81
CA GLU A 151 -12.24 -20.40 22.96
C GLU A 151 -12.29 -18.89 23.27
N TYR A 152 -12.86 -18.10 22.35
CA TYR A 152 -12.94 -16.64 22.44
C TYR A 152 -14.21 -16.15 23.15
N LEU A 153 -15.07 -17.02 23.70
CA LEU A 153 -16.37 -16.63 24.27
C LEU A 153 -16.31 -15.60 25.43
N ASP A 154 -15.21 -15.58 26.20
CA ASP A 154 -15.07 -14.69 27.35
C ASP A 154 -14.58 -13.29 26.93
N GLN A 155 -15.51 -12.34 26.81
CA GLN A 155 -15.24 -10.96 26.44
C GLN A 155 -14.40 -10.19 27.47
N LYS A 156 -14.22 -10.71 28.69
CA LYS A 156 -13.29 -10.13 29.67
C LYS A 156 -11.84 -10.53 29.39
N LYS A 157 -11.64 -11.59 28.62
CA LYS A 157 -10.32 -12.11 28.22
C LYS A 157 -9.94 -11.74 26.81
N TRP A 158 -10.92 -11.59 25.92
CA TRP A 158 -10.69 -11.40 24.50
C TRP A 158 -11.31 -10.12 23.96
N LEU A 159 -10.55 -9.43 23.12
CA LEU A 159 -11.01 -8.38 22.23
C LEU A 159 -11.28 -9.00 20.86
N CYS A 160 -12.42 -8.68 20.26
CA CYS A 160 -12.79 -9.09 18.92
C CYS A 160 -12.65 -7.94 17.91
N PHE A 161 -12.06 -8.26 16.76
CA PHE A 161 -11.94 -7.37 15.61
C PHE A 161 -12.56 -8.03 14.39
N GLN A 162 -13.39 -7.29 13.66
CA GLN A 162 -13.80 -7.70 12.32
C GLN A 162 -12.73 -7.26 11.32
N LEU A 163 -12.32 -8.17 10.45
CA LEU A 163 -11.40 -7.86 9.36
C LEU A 163 -12.18 -7.79 8.04
N GLU A 164 -11.81 -6.84 7.20
CA GLU A 164 -12.36 -6.71 5.85
C GLU A 164 -11.21 -6.65 4.85
N THR A 165 -11.41 -7.27 3.69
CA THR A 165 -10.57 -7.10 2.51
C THR A 165 -11.42 -7.34 1.26
N PRO A 166 -11.20 -6.60 0.15
CA PRO A 166 -11.83 -6.90 -1.13
C PRO A 166 -11.36 -8.22 -1.74
N ASP A 167 -10.20 -8.74 -1.29
CA ASP A 167 -9.56 -9.92 -1.86
C ASP A 167 -10.01 -11.23 -1.18
N CYS A 168 -11.05 -11.17 -0.32
CA CYS A 168 -11.64 -12.33 0.33
C CYS A 168 -13.15 -12.11 0.53
N GLY A 169 -13.96 -13.10 0.14
CA GLY A 169 -15.42 -13.07 0.31
C GLY A 169 -15.92 -13.65 1.64
N GLU A 170 -15.02 -14.18 2.46
CA GLU A 170 -15.35 -14.84 3.74
C GLU A 170 -15.59 -13.80 4.85
N THR A 171 -16.31 -14.22 5.89
CA THR A 171 -16.41 -13.43 7.12
C THR A 171 -15.18 -13.69 7.99
N LEU A 172 -14.45 -12.63 8.35
CA LEU A 172 -13.16 -12.73 9.04
C LEU A 172 -13.22 -12.04 10.41
N TYR A 173 -12.84 -12.77 11.47
CA TYR A 173 -12.67 -12.21 12.81
C TYR A 173 -11.29 -12.53 13.36
N ALA A 174 -10.67 -11.54 13.99
CA ALA A 174 -9.42 -11.70 14.71
C ALA A 174 -9.59 -11.38 16.19
N TYR A 175 -8.87 -12.12 17.03
CA TYR A 175 -8.91 -11.97 18.47
C TYR A 175 -7.54 -11.60 19.03
N GLY A 176 -7.54 -10.75 20.06
CA GLY A 176 -6.37 -10.44 20.85
C GLY A 176 -6.72 -10.42 22.33
N LYS A 177 -5.77 -10.68 23.22
CA LYS A 177 -6.06 -10.73 24.66
C LYS A 177 -6.25 -9.33 25.23
N VAL A 178 -7.22 -9.17 26.13
CA VAL A 178 -7.41 -7.94 26.89
C VAL A 178 -6.14 -7.65 27.69
N GLY A 179 -5.68 -6.39 27.64
CA GLY A 179 -4.45 -5.94 28.29
C GLY A 179 -3.15 -6.26 27.54
N GLU A 180 -3.21 -6.99 26.42
CA GLU A 180 -2.05 -7.20 25.55
C GLU A 180 -1.81 -5.97 24.67
N GLU A 181 -0.54 -5.53 24.57
CA GLU A 181 -0.17 -4.27 23.93
C GLU A 181 -0.72 -4.13 22.50
N ASN A 182 -0.53 -5.14 21.65
CA ASN A 182 -0.99 -5.11 20.26
C ASN A 182 -2.52 -4.97 20.17
N ALA A 183 -3.25 -5.75 20.98
CA ALA A 183 -4.71 -5.78 20.94
C ALA A 183 -5.32 -4.47 21.49
N GLU A 184 -4.79 -3.95 22.60
CA GLU A 184 -5.27 -2.67 23.17
C GLU A 184 -4.94 -1.51 22.22
N LYS A 185 -3.74 -1.49 21.63
CA LYS A 185 -3.37 -0.47 20.64
C LYS A 185 -4.28 -0.51 19.41
N MET A 186 -4.58 -1.70 18.88
CA MET A 186 -5.54 -1.85 17.78
C MET A 186 -6.92 -1.30 18.16
N LYS A 187 -7.43 -1.68 19.33
CA LYS A 187 -8.72 -1.20 19.87
C LYS A 187 -8.76 0.32 19.99
N GLU A 188 -7.76 0.95 20.61
CA GLU A 188 -7.71 2.40 20.73
C GLU A 188 -7.74 3.11 19.37
N ILE A 189 -6.94 2.61 18.43
CA ILE A 189 -6.82 3.21 17.09
C ILE A 189 -8.13 3.07 16.33
N VAL A 190 -8.74 1.89 16.32
CA VAL A 190 -10.00 1.65 15.61
C VAL A 190 -11.14 2.47 16.22
N LEU A 191 -11.21 2.58 17.55
CA LEU A 191 -12.25 3.36 18.23
C LEU A 191 -12.14 4.87 17.96
N ARG A 192 -10.93 5.38 17.68
CA ARG A 192 -10.68 6.79 17.33
C ARG A 192 -10.76 7.06 15.83
N ALA A 193 -10.73 6.02 14.99
CA ALA A 193 -10.77 6.16 13.55
C ALA A 193 -12.15 6.61 13.05
N LYS A 194 -12.18 7.39 11.98
CA LYS A 194 -13.43 7.77 11.30
C LYS A 194 -14.20 6.49 10.91
N ASN A 195 -15.50 6.45 11.22
CA ASN A 195 -16.38 5.31 10.96
C ASN A 195 -15.95 4.00 11.64
N TYR A 196 -15.10 4.06 12.68
CA TYR A 196 -14.55 2.90 13.38
C TYR A 196 -13.83 1.91 12.45
N ARG A 197 -13.11 2.44 11.47
CA ARG A 197 -12.48 1.63 10.42
C ARG A 197 -11.08 2.14 10.12
N GLN A 198 -10.09 1.25 10.24
CA GLN A 198 -8.69 1.59 10.03
C GLN A 198 -7.96 0.52 9.22
N HIS A 199 -7.12 0.95 8.28
CA HIS A 199 -6.22 0.08 7.53
C HIS A 199 -5.01 -0.30 8.39
N MET A 200 -4.70 -1.60 8.50
CA MET A 200 -3.58 -2.11 9.28
C MET A 200 -2.86 -3.23 8.53
N THR A 201 -1.55 -3.32 8.74
CA THR A 201 -0.76 -4.50 8.44
C THR A 201 -0.63 -5.31 9.72
N LEU A 202 -1.06 -6.57 9.69
CA LEU A 202 -1.11 -7.45 10.86
C LEU A 202 -0.34 -8.73 10.58
N GLU A 203 0.24 -9.33 11.61
CA GLU A 203 0.57 -10.75 11.61
C GLU A 203 -0.56 -11.51 12.28
N LEU A 204 -1.17 -12.43 11.54
CA LEU A 204 -2.32 -13.22 11.97
C LEU A 204 -2.01 -14.71 11.90
N GLU A 205 -2.40 -15.45 12.92
CA GLU A 205 -2.40 -16.91 12.89
C GLU A 205 -3.82 -17.40 12.64
N ALA A 206 -4.02 -18.28 11.65
CA ALA A 206 -5.34 -18.87 11.39
C ALA A 206 -5.67 -19.94 12.45
N LYS A 207 -6.93 -19.92 12.92
CA LYS A 207 -7.45 -20.80 13.97
C LYS A 207 -8.66 -21.62 13.50
N GLY A 208 -8.84 -21.73 12.18
CA GLY A 208 -9.90 -22.50 11.54
C GLY A 208 -11.19 -21.70 11.35
N LYS A 209 -12.29 -22.42 11.09
CA LYS A 209 -13.62 -21.83 10.89
C LYS A 209 -14.60 -22.30 11.96
N LEU A 210 -15.43 -21.39 12.43
CA LEU A 210 -16.54 -21.68 13.33
C LEU A 210 -17.71 -20.75 13.02
N ASP A 211 -18.95 -21.25 13.10
CA ASP A 211 -20.18 -20.48 12.88
C ASP A 211 -20.20 -19.68 11.56
N GLY A 212 -19.57 -20.24 10.51
CA GLY A 212 -19.49 -19.61 9.19
C GLY A 212 -18.48 -18.47 9.08
N ALA A 213 -17.60 -18.27 10.08
CA ALA A 213 -16.55 -17.28 10.05
C ALA A 213 -15.15 -17.90 10.19
N CYS A 214 -14.18 -17.30 9.53
CA CYS A 214 -12.76 -17.60 9.70
C CYS A 214 -12.24 -16.88 10.94
N LEU A 215 -11.60 -17.63 11.83
CA LEU A 215 -11.08 -17.12 13.09
C LEU A 215 -9.56 -16.97 13.00
N PHE A 216 -9.05 -15.84 13.48
CA PHE A 216 -7.63 -15.53 13.55
C PHE A 216 -7.24 -15.08 14.95
N GLU A 217 -5.97 -15.26 15.30
CA GLU A 217 -5.36 -14.56 16.41
C GLU A 217 -4.41 -13.48 15.92
N VAL A 218 -4.52 -12.30 16.51
CA VAL A 218 -3.55 -11.22 16.31
C VAL A 218 -2.27 -11.57 17.04
N LYS A 219 -1.18 -11.74 16.28
CA LYS A 219 0.17 -11.90 16.86
C LYS A 219 0.89 -10.59 16.95
N ARG A 220 0.73 -9.73 15.94
CA ARG A 220 1.40 -8.42 15.92
C ARG A 220 0.62 -7.40 15.11
N LEU A 221 0.55 -6.18 15.64
CA LEU A 221 0.24 -5.00 14.84
C LEU A 221 1.57 -4.51 14.23
N VAL A 222 1.76 -4.73 12.93
CA VAL A 222 3.01 -4.34 12.24
C VAL A 222 2.99 -2.84 11.95
N THR A 223 1.95 -2.37 11.25
CA THR A 223 1.81 -0.95 10.89
C THR A 223 0.37 -0.51 10.73
N VAL A 224 0.17 0.81 10.82
CA VAL A 224 -1.14 1.46 10.67
C VAL A 224 -1.11 2.34 9.42
N GLY A 225 -2.05 2.13 8.51
CA GLY A 225 -2.13 2.83 7.23
C GLY A 225 -1.41 2.14 6.07
N TRP A 226 -1.09 0.84 6.19
CA TRP A 226 -0.50 -0.05 5.17
C TRP A 226 0.88 0.32 4.61
N VAL A 227 1.47 1.41 5.09
CA VAL A 227 2.80 1.88 4.71
C VAL A 227 3.74 1.69 5.90
N GLU A 228 4.78 0.89 5.68
CA GLU A 228 5.91 0.66 6.58
C GLU A 228 7.03 1.67 6.38
#